data_AF-A0A7Y0XBE4-F1
#
_entry.id   AF-A0A7Y0XBE4-F1
#
_cell.length_a   1.000
_cell.length_b   1.000
_cell.length_c   1.000
_cell.angle_alpha   90.00
_cell.angle_beta   90.00
_cell.angle_gamma   90.00
#
_symmetry.space_group_name_H-M   'P 1'
#
loop_
_entity.id
_entity.type
_entity.pdbx_description
1 polymer ?
#
loop_
_entity_poly.entity_id
_entity_poly.type
_entity_poly.pdbx_seq_one_letter_code
_entity_poly.pdbx_strand_id
1 'polypeptide(L)'
;HFNAPGIEGHRDGHDWAPVFTLTSTQLNGNHLTFFMSDDVAKLELVVELNLDFDTDVIQKRITVKNIGDKNYYLGKLSSTLPLPNHANE
;
A
#
# COMPACT_ATOMS: atom_id res chain seq x y z
N HIS A 1 -6.54 -10.42 15.14
CA HIS A 1 -6.63 -11.23 13.91
C HIS A 1 -6.65 -10.32 12.70
N PHE A 2 -5.66 -10.46 11.81
CA PHE A 2 -5.47 -9.65 10.60
C PHE A 2 -6.25 -10.26 9.41
N ASN A 3 -7.58 -10.32 9.52
CA ASN A 3 -8.41 -11.00 8.50
C ASN A 3 -9.16 -10.03 7.57
N ALA A 4 -8.97 -8.72 7.75
CA ALA A 4 -9.59 -7.72 6.87
C ALA A 4 -8.55 -7.24 5.83
N PRO A 5 -8.90 -7.21 4.53
CA PRO A 5 -7.97 -6.79 3.50
C PRO A 5 -7.57 -5.31 3.68
N GLY A 6 -6.34 -5.00 3.26
CA GLY A 6 -5.79 -3.64 3.31
C GLY A 6 -6.45 -2.69 2.31
N ILE A 7 -7.11 -3.22 1.28
CA ILE A 7 -7.90 -2.50 0.30
C ILE A 7 -9.23 -3.22 0.08
N GLU A 8 -10.32 -2.47 0.03
CA GLU A 8 -11.63 -2.97 -0.36
C GLU A 8 -12.18 -2.02 -1.41
N GLY A 9 -12.78 -2.56 -2.47
CA GLY A 9 -13.38 -1.77 -3.53
C GLY A 9 -13.82 -2.65 -4.68
N HIS A 10 -14.28 -2.02 -5.76
CA HIS A 10 -14.67 -2.73 -6.98
C HIS A 10 -14.80 -1.78 -8.17
N ARG A 11 -14.90 -2.36 -9.36
CA ARG A 11 -15.29 -1.70 -10.60
C ARG A 11 -16.56 -2.35 -11.12
N ASP A 12 -17.70 -1.77 -10.76
CA ASP A 12 -19.02 -2.31 -11.10
C ASP A 12 -19.17 -3.82 -10.75
N GLY A 13 -18.79 -4.20 -9.53
CA GLY A 13 -18.82 -5.59 -9.06
C GLY A 13 -17.63 -6.47 -9.47
N HIS A 14 -16.72 -5.97 -10.30
CA HIS A 14 -15.50 -6.68 -10.72
C HIS A 14 -14.26 -6.16 -9.99
N ASP A 15 -13.12 -6.83 -10.15
CA ASP A 15 -11.79 -6.40 -9.68
C ASP A 15 -11.69 -6.12 -8.16
N TRP A 16 -12.51 -6.81 -7.37
CA TRP A 16 -12.68 -6.58 -5.92
C TRP A 16 -11.57 -7.19 -5.06
N ALA A 17 -10.71 -8.03 -5.64
CA ALA A 17 -9.61 -8.71 -4.96
C ALA A 17 -8.27 -8.41 -5.66
N PRO A 18 -7.73 -7.19 -5.55
CA PRO A 18 -6.47 -6.86 -6.19
C PRO A 18 -5.29 -7.62 -5.59
N VAL A 19 -4.38 -8.07 -6.44
CA VAL A 19 -3.13 -8.76 -6.11
C VAL A 19 -1.96 -7.92 -6.65
N PHE A 20 -1.41 -7.09 -5.77
CA PHE A 20 -0.30 -6.21 -6.12
C PHE A 20 1.03 -6.97 -6.23
N THR A 21 1.74 -6.74 -7.32
CA THR A 21 3.10 -7.23 -7.56
C THR A 21 4.08 -6.08 -7.41
N LEU A 22 5.20 -6.29 -6.70
CA LEU A 22 6.27 -5.31 -6.57
C LEU A 22 6.95 -5.07 -7.93
N THR A 23 6.93 -3.82 -8.40
CA THR A 23 7.54 -3.43 -9.66
C THR A 23 8.90 -2.77 -9.45
N SER A 24 9.05 -1.97 -8.40
CA SER A 24 10.33 -1.37 -8.03
C SER A 24 10.36 -0.88 -6.59
N THR A 25 11.56 -0.61 -6.11
CA THR A 25 11.82 0.07 -4.84
C THR A 25 12.76 1.25 -5.05
N GLN A 26 12.59 2.30 -4.27
CA GLN A 26 13.50 3.44 -4.24
C GLN A 26 13.84 3.78 -2.79
N LEU A 27 15.13 3.95 -2.51
CA LEU A 27 15.64 4.38 -1.21
C LEU A 27 16.35 5.72 -1.40
N ASN A 28 15.86 6.75 -0.72
CA ASN A 28 16.43 8.10 -0.73
C ASN A 28 16.69 8.54 0.71
N GLY A 29 17.92 8.37 1.18
CA GLY A 29 18.24 8.56 2.60
C GLY A 29 17.43 7.61 3.46
N ASN A 30 16.52 8.15 4.27
CA ASN A 30 15.69 7.40 5.20
C ASN A 30 14.26 7.16 4.68
N HIS A 31 14.01 7.53 3.42
CA HIS A 31 12.72 7.38 2.77
C HIS A 31 12.76 6.18 1.82
N LEU A 32 11.99 5.15 2.14
CA LEU A 32 11.82 3.95 1.33
C LEU A 32 10.44 3.97 0.66
N THR A 33 10.43 3.86 -0.67
CA THR A 33 9.21 3.78 -1.46
C THR A 33 9.13 2.44 -2.19
N PHE A 34 8.01 1.74 -2.05
CA PHE A 34 7.64 0.55 -2.82
C PHE A 34 6.61 0.94 -3.86
N PHE A 35 6.86 0.56 -5.10
CA PHE A 35 5.92 0.70 -6.20
C PHE A 35 5.41 -0.67 -6.58
N MET A 36 4.09 -0.81 -6.65
CA MET A 36 3.43 -2.07 -6.98
C MET A 36 2.29 -1.83 -7.97
N SER A 37 1.98 -2.83 -8.78
CA SER A 37 0.84 -2.80 -9.70
C SER A 37 0.03 -4.08 -9.64
N ASP A 38 -1.25 -3.96 -9.97
CA ASP A 38 -2.11 -5.05 -10.35
C ASP A 38 -2.65 -4.77 -11.76
N ASP A 39 -2.16 -5.56 -12.73
CA ASP A 39 -2.51 -5.40 -14.13
C ASP A 39 -3.91 -5.89 -14.48
N VAL A 40 -4.53 -6.73 -13.63
CA VAL A 40 -5.92 -7.20 -13.79
C VAL A 40 -6.87 -6.14 -13.28
N ALA A 41 -6.71 -5.73 -12.02
CA ALA A 41 -7.56 -4.72 -11.39
C ALA A 41 -7.30 -3.29 -11.91
N LYS A 42 -6.20 -3.10 -12.66
CA LYS A 42 -5.72 -1.81 -13.18
C LYS A 42 -5.54 -0.78 -12.08
N LEU A 43 -4.81 -1.17 -11.03
CA LEU A 43 -4.47 -0.33 -9.90
C LEU A 43 -2.96 -0.27 -9.71
N GLU A 44 -2.46 0.90 -9.33
CA GLU A 44 -1.11 1.09 -8.79
C GLU A 44 -1.21 1.34 -7.28
N LEU A 45 -0.25 0.80 -6.53
CA LEU A 45 -0.10 1.00 -5.10
C LEU A 45 1.31 1.50 -4.80
N VAL A 46 1.40 2.64 -4.12
CA VAL A 46 2.65 3.19 -3.61
C VAL A 46 2.61 3.12 -2.08
N VAL A 47 3.64 2.53 -1.50
CA VAL A 47 3.83 2.50 -0.03
C VAL A 47 5.12 3.22 0.29
N GLU A 48 5.03 4.21 1.16
CA GLU A 48 6.14 5.05 1.58
C GLU A 48 6.39 4.85 3.07
N LEU A 49 7.66 4.72 3.45
CA LEU A 49 8.14 4.69 4.82
C LEU A 49 9.23 5.74 4.97
N ASN A 50 9.10 6.62 5.95
CA ASN A 50 10.13 7.60 6.30
C ASN A 50 10.52 7.45 7.77
N LEU A 51 11.82 7.31 8.03
CA LEU A 51 12.36 7.32 9.39
C LEU A 51 13.02 8.68 9.67
N ASP A 52 12.45 9.40 10.62
CA ASP A 52 13.00 10.64 11.13
C ASP A 52 13.90 10.34 12.34
N PHE A 53 15.22 10.47 12.17
CA PHE A 53 16.20 10.20 13.23
C PHE A 53 16.27 11.28 14.31
N ASP A 54 15.75 12.48 14.06
CA ASP A 54 15.73 13.53 15.07
C ASP A 54 14.60 13.29 16.09
N THR A 55 13.56 12.54 15.68
CA THR A 55 12.37 12.27 16.50
C THR A 55 12.15 10.79 16.82
N ASP A 56 12.94 9.88 16.22
CA ASP A 56 12.74 8.42 16.25
C ASP A 56 11.33 7.97 15.81
N VAL A 57 10.70 8.74 14.90
CA VAL A 57 9.35 8.46 14.39
C VAL A 57 9.41 7.82 13.00
N ILE A 58 8.68 6.70 12.85
CA ILE A 58 8.36 6.13 11.53
C ILE A 58 7.04 6.70 11.02
N GLN A 59 7.10 7.32 9.85
CA GLN A 59 5.92 7.75 9.10
C GLN A 59 5.62 6.77 7.98
N LYS A 60 4.35 6.46 7.76
CA LYS A 60 3.90 5.59 6.68
C LYS A 60 2.78 6.23 5.87
N ARG A 61 2.90 6.19 4.54
CA ARG A 61 1.82 6.56 3.61
C ARG A 61 1.54 5.41 2.65
N ILE A 62 0.26 5.25 2.31
CA ILE A 62 -0.18 4.37 1.23
C ILE A 62 -1.01 5.20 0.26
N THR A 63 -0.71 5.10 -1.03
CA THR A 63 -1.45 5.76 -2.10
C THR A 63 -1.90 4.71 -3.11
N VAL A 64 -3.19 4.67 -3.41
CA VAL A 64 -3.75 3.85 -4.50
C VAL A 64 -4.16 4.74 -5.66
N LYS A 65 -3.88 4.31 -6.89
CA LYS A 65 -4.24 5.02 -8.11
C LYS A 65 -4.94 4.08 -9.08
N ASN A 66 -6.10 4.50 -9.56
CA ASN A 66 -6.80 3.83 -10.65
C ASN A 66 -6.15 4.20 -11.98
N ILE A 67 -5.62 3.21 -12.71
CA ILE A 67 -5.02 3.37 -14.04
C ILE A 67 -5.87 2.73 -15.14
N GLY A 68 -7.07 2.26 -14.82
CA GLY A 68 -8.04 1.77 -15.79
C GLY A 68 -8.95 2.88 -16.34
N ASP A 69 -9.64 2.58 -17.43
CA ASP A 69 -10.47 3.56 -18.17
C ASP A 69 -11.85 3.83 -17.53
N LYS A 70 -12.17 3.14 -16.42
CA LYS A 70 -13.44 3.25 -15.70
C LYS A 70 -13.20 3.51 -14.22
N ASN A 71 -14.19 4.13 -13.57
CA ASN A 71 -14.18 4.39 -12.14
C ASN A 71 -13.97 3.11 -11.31
N TYR A 72 -13.10 3.20 -10.32
CA TYR A 72 -12.97 2.22 -9.25
C TYR A 72 -13.55 2.81 -7.97
N TYR A 73 -14.53 2.14 -7.39
CA TYR A 73 -15.16 2.54 -6.14
C TYR A 73 -14.32 1.99 -4.99
N LEU A 74 -13.58 2.87 -4.32
CA LEU A 74 -12.78 2.52 -3.16
C LEU A 74 -13.68 2.50 -1.91
N GLY A 75 -13.87 1.32 -1.33
CA GLY A 75 -14.60 1.16 -0.06
C GLY A 75 -13.71 1.37 1.16
N LYS A 76 -12.44 0.95 1.08
CA LYS A 76 -11.47 1.08 2.17
C LYS A 76 -10.04 1.08 1.66
N LEU A 77 -9.21 1.88 2.32
CA LEU A 77 -7.75 1.82 2.23
C LEU A 77 -7.19 1.88 3.66
N SER A 78 -6.47 0.85 4.06
CA SER A 78 -5.91 0.73 5.41
C SER A 78 -4.39 0.69 5.36
N SER A 79 -3.77 1.61 6.12
CA SER A 79 -2.33 1.63 6.32
C SER A 79 -1.97 0.79 7.54
N THR A 80 -1.60 -0.46 7.31
CA THR A 80 -1.22 -1.38 8.39
C THR A 80 0.28 -1.62 8.39
N LEU A 81 0.94 -1.51 9.54
CA LEU A 81 2.33 -1.92 9.72
C LEU A 81 2.34 -3.21 10.54
N PRO A 82 2.62 -4.39 9.94
CA PRO A 82 2.75 -5.61 10.71
C PRO A 82 4.02 -5.49 11.57
N LEU A 83 3.83 -5.31 12.87
CA LEU A 83 4.91 -5.35 13.85
C LEU A 83 5.01 -6.76 14.41
N PRO A 84 6.22 -7.33 14.53
CA PRO A 84 6.39 -8.55 15.30
C PRO A 84 5.98 -8.30 16.76
N ASN A 85 5.47 -9.34 17.44
CA ASN A 85 5.06 -9.23 18.84
C ASN A 85 6.21 -8.79 19.77
N HIS A 86 7.44 -9.00 19.32
CA HIS A 86 8.66 -8.54 19.97
C HIS A 86 9.56 -7.87 18.93
N ALA A 87 9.97 -6.64 19.22
CA ALA A 87 11.12 -6.02 18.58
C ALA A 87 12.34 -6.27 19.48
N ASN A 88 13.46 -6.69 18.90
CA ASN A 88 14.74 -6.66 19.62
C ASN A 88 15.34 -5.28 19.43
N GLU A 89 15.76 -4.66 20.53
CA GLU A 89 16.54 -3.41 20.59
C GLU A 89 18.03 -3.70 20.36
#